data_AF-A0A7J2U4S8-F1
#
_entry.id   AF-A0A7J2U4S8-F1
#
_cell.length_a   1.000
_cell.length_b   1.000
_cell.length_c   1.000
_cell.angle_alpha   90.00
_cell.angle_beta   90.00
_cell.angle_gamma   90.00
#
_symmetry.space_group_name_H-M   'P 1'
#
loop_
_entity.id
_entity.type
_entity.pdbx_description
1 polymer ?
#
loop_
_entity_poly.entity_id
_entity_poly.type
_entity_poly.pdbx_seq_one_letter_code
_entity_poly.pdbx_strand_id
1 'polypeptide(L)'
;MSDVEEVIKKIDECIQELDRYKYFSSEAWTAIDYLGKVKNMLRNLNKENVQQILGIVNEMIRQGQPYSSFIPRTIENLKFIREWLEKKIPELPS
;
A
#
# COMPACT_ATOMS: atom_id res chain seq x y z
N MET A 1 5.94 5.59 -18.39
CA MET A 1 5.09 5.01 -17.33
C MET A 1 4.69 6.13 -16.42
N SER A 2 3.40 6.25 -16.11
CA SER A 2 2.96 7.26 -15.13
C SER A 2 3.42 6.87 -13.73
N ASP A 3 3.71 7.82 -12.85
CA ASP A 3 4.15 7.54 -11.48
C ASP A 3 3.15 6.63 -10.72
N VAL A 4 1.87 6.70 -11.08
CA VAL A 4 0.81 5.84 -10.53
C VAL A 4 1.01 4.36 -10.91
N GLU A 5 1.49 4.07 -12.12
CA GLU A 5 1.79 2.69 -12.54
C GLU A 5 2.92 2.07 -11.72
N GLU A 6 3.91 2.87 -11.33
CA GLU A 6 4.98 2.43 -10.44
C GLU A 6 4.43 2.09 -9.04
N VAL A 7 3.58 2.94 -8.48
CA VAL A 7 2.91 2.69 -7.19
C VAL A 7 2.04 1.43 -7.26
N ILE A 8 1.29 1.23 -8.34
CA ILE A 8 0.50 0.00 -8.56
C ILE A 8 1.40 -1.23 -8.58
N LYS A 9 2.54 -1.17 -9.28
CA LYS A 9 3.50 -2.28 -9.30
C LYS A 9 4.05 -2.58 -7.91
N LYS A 10 4.35 -1.54 -7.11
CA LYS A 10 4.80 -1.70 -5.72
C LYS A 10 3.77 -2.39 -4.84
N ILE A 11 2.49 -2.10 -5.06
CA ILE A 11 1.40 -2.81 -4.38
C ILE A 11 1.32 -4.27 -4.82
N ASP A 12 1.47 -4.56 -6.11
CA ASP A 12 1.48 -5.93 -6.60
C ASP A 12 2.63 -6.76 -6.03
N GLU A 13 3.80 -6.15 -5.85
CA GLU A 13 4.95 -6.75 -5.15
C GLU A 13 4.62 -7.06 -3.67
N CYS A 14 3.90 -6.18 -2.97
CA CYS A 14 3.41 -6.46 -1.60
C CYS A 14 2.45 -7.65 -1.58
N ILE A 15 1.47 -7.66 -2.50
CA ILE A 15 0.48 -8.74 -2.60
C ILE A 15 1.20 -10.07 -2.86
N GLN A 16 2.16 -10.10 -3.78
CA GLN A 16 2.91 -11.31 -4.12
C GLN A 16 3.72 -11.87 -2.93
N GLU A 17 4.30 -11.01 -2.10
CA GLU A 17 5.01 -11.45 -0.90
C GLU A 17 4.04 -11.99 0.16
N LEU A 18 2.95 -11.26 0.42
CA LEU A 18 1.92 -11.63 1.39
C LEU A 18 1.13 -12.89 0.98
N ASP A 19 0.98 -13.16 -0.31
CA ASP A 19 0.22 -14.31 -0.84
C ASP A 19 0.74 -15.63 -0.28
N ARG A 20 2.05 -15.70 -0.01
CA ARG A 20 2.73 -16.86 0.59
C ARG A 20 2.21 -17.20 1.97
N TYR A 21 1.57 -16.24 2.65
CA TYR A 21 1.10 -16.34 4.04
C TYR A 21 -0.43 -16.38 4.15
N LYS A 22 -1.17 -16.09 3.07
CA LYS A 22 -2.62 -15.84 3.11
C LYS A 22 -3.46 -16.99 3.65
N TYR A 23 -3.02 -18.24 3.49
CA TYR A 23 -3.78 -19.42 3.92
C TYR A 23 -3.63 -19.75 5.41
N PHE A 24 -2.62 -19.16 6.07
CA PHE A 24 -2.32 -19.45 7.47
C PHE A 24 -2.13 -18.18 8.33
N SER A 25 -2.31 -17.00 7.74
CA SER A 25 -2.38 -15.72 8.44
C SER A 25 -3.58 -14.92 7.92
N SER A 26 -4.58 -14.73 8.78
CA SER A 26 -5.72 -13.84 8.51
C SER A 26 -5.27 -12.39 8.32
N GLU A 27 -4.16 -11.99 8.94
CA GLU A 27 -3.55 -10.67 8.78
C GLU A 27 -3.02 -10.48 7.37
N ALA A 28 -2.29 -11.47 6.83
CA ALA A 28 -1.81 -11.44 5.45
C ALA A 28 -2.96 -11.41 4.44
N TRP A 29 -4.01 -12.21 4.65
CA TRP A 29 -5.20 -12.19 3.81
C TRP A 29 -5.89 -10.81 3.82
N THR A 30 -6.07 -10.24 5.01
CA THR A 30 -6.70 -8.92 5.19
C THR A 30 -5.85 -7.81 4.56
N ALA A 31 -4.53 -7.87 4.71
CA ALA A 31 -3.60 -6.92 4.09
C ALA A 31 -3.68 -6.97 2.55
N ILE A 32 -3.81 -8.15 1.95
CA ILE A 32 -4.01 -8.30 0.49
C ILE A 32 -5.32 -7.63 0.04
N ASP A 33 -6.42 -7.82 0.78
CA ASP A 33 -7.69 -7.16 0.46
C ASP A 33 -7.58 -5.62 0.52
N TYR A 34 -6.93 -5.09 1.56
CA TYR A 34 -6.69 -3.65 1.67
C TYR A 34 -5.81 -3.10 0.55
N LEU A 35 -4.76 -3.83 0.16
CA LEU A 35 -3.91 -3.44 -0.98
C LEU A 35 -4.69 -3.42 -2.30
N GLY A 36 -5.62 -4.36 -2.49
CA GLY A 36 -6.56 -4.35 -3.62
C GLY A 36 -7.45 -3.10 -3.64
N LYS A 37 -7.98 -2.69 -2.49
CA LYS A 37 -8.75 -1.44 -2.35
C LYS A 37 -7.91 -0.21 -2.67
N VAL A 38 -6.68 -0.13 -2.14
CA VAL A 38 -5.75 0.96 -2.44
C VAL A 38 -5.49 1.07 -3.95
N LYS A 39 -5.23 -0.05 -4.65
CA LYS A 39 -5.05 -0.05 -6.11
C LYS A 39 -6.23 0.55 -6.86
N ASN A 40 -7.45 0.26 -6.43
CA ASN A 40 -8.65 0.82 -7.06
C ASN A 40 -8.76 2.33 -6.80
N MET A 41 -8.47 2.79 -5.58
CA MET A 41 -8.50 4.21 -5.22
C MET A 41 -7.43 5.03 -5.97
N LEU A 42 -6.27 4.45 -6.25
CA LEU A 42 -5.20 5.09 -7.04
C LEU A 42 -5.60 5.42 -8.48
N ARG A 43 -6.63 4.77 -9.03
CA ARG A 43 -7.14 5.07 -10.39
C ARG A 43 -7.96 6.36 -10.45
N ASN A 44 -8.40 6.88 -9.30
CA ASN A 44 -9.17 8.11 -9.19
C ASN A 44 -8.66 8.94 -8.01
N LEU A 45 -7.48 9.55 -8.17
CA LEU A 45 -6.83 10.31 -7.11
C LEU A 45 -7.45 11.69 -6.92
N ASN A 46 -7.91 11.93 -5.69
CA ASN A 46 -8.25 13.25 -5.15
C ASN A 46 -7.70 13.34 -3.72
N LYS A 47 -7.77 14.50 -3.08
CA LYS A 47 -7.21 14.69 -1.72
C LYS A 47 -7.82 13.75 -0.69
N GLU A 48 -9.13 13.53 -0.75
CA GLU A 48 -9.84 12.63 0.17
C GLU A 48 -9.33 11.20 0.06
N ASN A 49 -9.26 10.67 -1.16
CA ASN A 49 -8.77 9.32 -1.44
C ASN A 49 -7.31 9.17 -0.99
N VAL A 50 -6.45 10.16 -1.22
CA VAL A 50 -5.06 10.08 -0.73
C VAL A 50 -4.99 10.04 0.79
N GLN A 51 -5.78 10.84 1.49
CA GLN A 51 -5.81 10.80 2.96
C GLN A 51 -6.28 9.43 3.48
N GLN A 52 -7.31 8.86 2.86
CA GLN A 52 -7.78 7.52 3.19
C GLN A 52 -6.71 6.45 2.92
N ILE A 53 -6.05 6.51 1.76
CA ILE A 53 -4.97 5.57 1.42
C ILE A 53 -3.81 5.71 2.41
N LEU A 54 -3.40 6.93 2.78
CA LEU A 54 -2.36 7.16 3.78
C LEU A 54 -2.70 6.53 5.13
N GLY A 55 -3.96 6.61 5.56
CA GLY A 55 -4.44 5.94 6.76
C GLY A 55 -4.23 4.42 6.69
N ILE A 56 -4.64 3.80 5.58
CA ILE A 56 -4.47 2.36 5.35
C ILE A 56 -2.98 1.99 5.34
N VAL A 57 -2.16 2.70 4.56
CA VAL A 57 -0.73 2.41 4.41
C VAL A 57 0.01 2.56 5.73
N ASN A 58 -0.27 3.61 6.52
CA ASN A 58 0.35 3.81 7.82
C ASN A 58 0.00 2.70 8.80
N GLU A 59 -1.26 2.27 8.83
CA GLU A 59 -1.69 1.18 9.68
C GLU A 59 -1.03 -0.16 9.27
N MET A 60 -0.94 -0.42 7.96
CA MET A 60 -0.24 -1.60 7.44
C MET A 60 1.26 -1.60 7.78
N ILE A 61 1.93 -0.44 7.73
CA ILE A 61 3.32 -0.33 8.18
C ILE A 61 3.41 -0.66 9.67
N ARG A 62 2.54 -0.07 10.49
CA ARG A 62 2.54 -0.26 11.95
C ARG A 62 2.34 -1.73 12.33
N GLN A 63 1.36 -2.40 11.70
CA GLN A 63 1.05 -3.80 11.94
C GLN A 63 2.11 -4.74 11.34
N GLY A 64 2.68 -4.39 10.19
CA GLY A 64 3.68 -5.20 9.50
C GLY A 64 5.10 -5.09 10.08
N GLN A 65 5.42 -4.00 10.79
CA GLN A 65 6.77 -3.73 11.29
C GLN A 65 7.38 -4.87 12.13
N PRO A 66 6.64 -5.53 13.05
CA PRO A 66 7.13 -6.69 13.80
C PRO A 66 7.51 -7.88 12.91
N TYR A 67 6.95 -7.96 11.70
CA TYR A 67 7.17 -9.03 10.72
C TYR A 67 8.15 -8.62 9.61
N SER A 68 8.83 -7.48 9.75
CA SER A 68 9.70 -6.93 8.69
C SER A 68 10.81 -7.86 8.21
N SER A 69 11.26 -8.82 9.02
CA SER A 69 12.20 -9.87 8.59
C SER A 69 11.58 -10.92 7.66
N PHE A 70 10.26 -11.13 7.73
CA PHE A 70 9.51 -12.07 6.90
C PHE A 70 8.90 -11.41 5.66
N ILE A 71 8.51 -10.14 5.77
CA ILE A 71 7.90 -9.36 4.69
C ILE A 71 8.68 -8.08 4.36
N PRO A 72 10.00 -8.16 4.12
CA PRO A 72 10.84 -6.97 3.97
C PRO A 72 10.43 -6.11 2.77
N ARG A 73 10.01 -6.72 1.66
CA ARG A 73 9.61 -5.95 0.46
C ARG A 73 8.32 -5.21 0.69
N THR A 74 7.38 -5.82 1.41
CA THR A 74 6.11 -5.19 1.77
C THR A 74 6.35 -3.94 2.59
N ILE A 75 7.23 -4.00 3.60
CA ILE A 75 7.54 -2.82 4.44
C ILE A 75 8.26 -1.72 3.65
N GLU A 76 9.22 -2.07 2.79
CA GLU A 76 9.91 -1.11 1.93
C GLU A 76 8.93 -0.42 0.96
N ASN A 77 8.12 -1.22 0.26
CA ASN A 77 7.17 -0.70 -0.72
C ASN A 77 6.06 0.13 -0.06
N LEU A 78 5.56 -0.25 1.12
CA LEU A 78 4.58 0.58 1.85
C LEU A 78 5.16 1.95 2.25
N LYS A 79 6.44 2.01 2.67
CA LYS A 79 7.12 3.28 2.96
C LYS A 79 7.26 4.14 1.69
N PHE A 80 7.66 3.53 0.58
CA PHE A 80 7.72 4.19 -0.72
C PHE A 80 6.36 4.77 -1.12
N ILE A 81 5.29 3.97 -1.02
CA ILE A 81 3.92 4.39 -1.35
C ILE A 81 3.50 5.57 -0.47
N ARG A 82 3.78 5.51 0.84
CA ARG A 82 3.50 6.61 1.78
C ARG A 82 4.19 7.90 1.36
N GLU A 83 5.50 7.85 1.14
CA GLU A 83 6.29 9.03 0.74
C GLU A 83 5.82 9.61 -0.59
N TRP A 84 5.43 8.75 -1.53
CA TRP A 84 4.86 9.17 -2.80
C TRP A 84 3.51 9.88 -2.61
N LEU A 85 2.61 9.32 -1.79
CA LEU A 85 1.30 9.92 -1.50
C LEU A 85 1.45 11.28 -0.82
N GLU A 86 2.35 11.41 0.15
CA GLU A 86 2.63 12.68 0.85
C GLU A 86 3.08 13.78 -0.11
N LYS A 87 3.91 13.44 -1.10
CA LYS A 87 4.34 14.35 -2.16
C LYS A 87 3.22 14.66 -3.16
N LYS A 88 2.29 13.73 -3.37
CA LYS A 88 1.20 13.87 -4.36
C LYS A 88 0.07 14.77 -3.89
N ILE A 89 -0.24 14.82 -2.58
CA ILE A 89 -1.31 15.65 -2.00
C ILE A 89 -1.38 17.10 -2.55
N PRO A 90 -0.29 17.88 -2.56
CA PRO A 90 -0.34 19.29 -3.01
C PRO A 90 -0.67 19.45 -4.50
N GLU A 91 -0.47 18.41 -5.31
CA GLU A 91 -0.72 18.43 -6.76
C GLU A 91 -2.16 18.06 -7.13
N LEU A 92 -2.93 17.55 -6.17
CA LEU A 92 -4.25 16.98 -6.44
C LEU A 92 -5.36 18.02 -6.31
N PRO A 93 -6.44 17.87 -7.12
CA PRO A 93 -7.66 18.63 -6.91
C PRO A 93 -8.25 18.30 -5.54
N SER A 94 -8.83 19.33 -4.89
CA SER A 94 -9.61 19.17 -3.67
C SER A 94 -10.82 18.28 -3.90
#